data_AF-A0A174RAL4-F1
#
_entry.id   AF-A0A174RAL4-F1
#
_cell.length_a   1.000
_cell.length_b   1.000
_cell.length_c   1.000
_cell.angle_alpha   90.00
_cell.angle_beta   90.00
_cell.angle_gamma   90.00
#
_symmetry.space_group_name_H-M   'P 1'
#
loop_
_entity.id
_entity.type
_entity.pdbx_description
1 polymer ?
#
loop_
_entity_poly.entity_id
_entity_poly.type
_entity_poly.pdbx_seq_one_letter_code
_entity_poly.pdbx_strand_id
1 'polypeptide(L)'
;MAFIFLLSRGLQTAVVLYAPALALSLITGTDPKAAILIMGVFSIVYTVFGGIAAVIWTDVAQMFVIWLGVILAILIPIFTVDGGLGSIISYAVSNNMIVGLDFTPGISNPYSFWGGLLGSGFLYLTYLGTDQSQVQRVLTAKSLRETKLSLSLAGFVVPIQTLLFLISGICLFTAFGGQAFENSDYVMLTFITQYLPVGMGGLVTAGVFAAGMSSVDSALNALATVTVNDFYKKCKPEASDDQCLKVSKLMTLFWGVFATVFALFLGGLGTVLDLINVIGPMFYPCMLSAFALAVFCKKGNEKGCIAAIITGLAVDLYMWKCTSIGSLWWSFFGFLVAFAVGYVVSVLTNKEKDREINEDFCYETATGSDLTISNVVKLAVAGKIAEKDEDGYYVVPGKIDKIGYALLIFFVVQCVILAFI
;
A
#
# COMPACT_ATOMS: atom_id res chain seq x y z
N MET A 1 -10.73 -14.91 1.47
CA MET A 1 -9.64 -13.90 1.51
C MET A 1 -9.04 -13.69 0.12
N ALA A 2 -8.42 -14.70 -0.50
CA ALA A 2 -7.80 -14.60 -1.84
C ALA A 2 -8.69 -13.93 -2.90
N PHE A 3 -9.96 -14.33 -3.02
CA PHE A 3 -10.90 -13.72 -3.96
C PHE A 3 -11.11 -12.20 -3.70
N ILE A 4 -11.24 -11.80 -2.44
CA ILE A 4 -11.41 -10.39 -2.07
C ILE A 4 -10.16 -9.59 -2.40
N PHE A 5 -8.97 -10.14 -2.14
CA PHE A 5 -7.71 -9.54 -2.55
C PHE A 5 -7.64 -9.37 -4.07
N LEU A 6 -7.98 -10.41 -4.84
CA LEU A 6 -7.96 -10.35 -6.30
C LEU A 6 -8.88 -9.24 -6.84
N LEU A 7 -10.10 -9.16 -6.31
CA LEU A 7 -11.06 -8.13 -6.70
C LEU A 7 -10.57 -6.73 -6.30
N SER A 8 -10.21 -6.54 -5.03
CA SER A 8 -9.82 -5.22 -4.51
C SER A 8 -8.56 -4.71 -5.18
N ARG A 9 -7.52 -5.56 -5.27
CA ARG A 9 -6.24 -5.18 -5.87
C ARG A 9 -6.38 -5.01 -7.39
N GLY A 10 -7.20 -5.82 -8.07
CA GLY A 10 -7.51 -5.62 -9.49
C GLY A 10 -8.13 -4.25 -9.77
N LEU A 11 -9.11 -3.84 -8.97
CA LEU A 11 -9.75 -2.51 -9.08
C LEU A 11 -8.78 -1.37 -8.76
N GLN A 12 -7.99 -1.50 -7.68
CA GLN A 12 -6.97 -0.51 -7.35
C GLN A 12 -5.93 -0.35 -8.46
N THR A 13 -5.53 -1.46 -9.10
CA THR A 13 -4.58 -1.43 -10.23
C THR A 13 -5.10 -0.60 -11.39
N ALA A 14 -6.41 -0.63 -11.67
CA ALA A 14 -7.02 0.22 -12.69
C ALA A 14 -6.89 1.71 -12.35
N VAL A 15 -7.11 2.08 -11.09
CA VAL A 15 -6.97 3.48 -10.63
C VAL A 15 -5.51 3.95 -10.71
N VAL A 16 -4.59 3.08 -10.30
CA VAL A 16 -3.15 3.35 -10.36
C VAL A 16 -2.66 3.51 -11.80
N LEU A 17 -3.22 2.75 -12.75
CA LEU A 17 -2.91 2.88 -14.18
C LEU A 17 -3.44 4.19 -14.78
N TYR A 18 -4.55 4.71 -14.26
CA TYR A 18 -5.25 5.88 -14.80
C TYR A 18 -4.47 7.19 -14.64
N ALA A 19 -3.89 7.47 -13.47
CA ALA A 19 -3.09 8.67 -13.21
C ALA A 19 -1.92 8.90 -14.20
N PRO A 20 -0.97 7.96 -14.36
CA PRO A 20 0.15 8.14 -15.28
C PRO A 20 -0.31 8.19 -16.74
N ALA A 21 -1.43 7.54 -17.09
CA ALA A 21 -2.02 7.63 -18.42
C ALA A 21 -2.62 9.03 -18.72
N LEU A 22 -3.29 9.65 -17.75
CA LEU A 22 -3.73 11.04 -17.88
C LEU A 22 -2.54 11.98 -18.03
N ALA A 23 -1.50 11.78 -17.24
CA ALA A 23 -0.27 12.54 -17.36
C ALA A 23 0.34 12.41 -18.77
N LEU A 24 0.37 11.19 -19.33
CA LEU A 24 0.84 10.94 -20.69
C LEU A 24 -0.01 11.67 -21.72
N SER A 25 -1.33 11.59 -21.61
CA SER A 25 -2.27 12.28 -22.49
C SER A 25 -2.03 13.80 -22.51
N LEU A 26 -1.84 14.41 -21.35
CA LEU A 26 -1.64 15.86 -21.23
C LEU A 26 -0.32 16.33 -21.83
N ILE A 27 0.75 15.58 -21.59
CA ILE A 27 2.08 15.95 -22.08
C ILE A 27 2.19 15.75 -23.60
N THR A 28 1.62 14.66 -24.11
CA THR A 28 1.75 14.28 -25.53
C THR A 28 0.63 14.83 -26.41
N GLY A 29 -0.45 15.33 -25.81
CA GLY A 29 -1.68 15.68 -26.53
C GLY A 29 -2.43 14.47 -27.11
N THR A 30 -2.10 13.25 -26.66
CA THR A 30 -2.78 12.03 -27.11
C THR A 30 -4.15 11.88 -26.43
N ASP A 31 -5.09 11.22 -27.10
CA ASP A 31 -6.39 10.90 -26.52
C ASP A 31 -6.21 10.11 -25.18
N PRO A 32 -6.93 10.46 -24.10
CA PRO A 32 -6.78 9.79 -22.81
C PRO A 32 -6.99 8.27 -22.86
N LYS A 33 -7.92 7.79 -23.70
CA LYS A 33 -8.16 6.34 -23.84
C LYS A 33 -6.99 5.67 -24.54
N ALA A 34 -6.43 6.32 -25.57
CA ALA A 34 -5.22 5.84 -26.22
C ALA A 34 -4.03 5.79 -25.25
N ALA A 35 -3.84 6.81 -24.41
CA ALA A 35 -2.80 6.84 -23.40
C ALA A 35 -2.94 5.70 -22.37
N ILE A 36 -4.17 5.42 -21.92
CA ILE A 36 -4.47 4.28 -21.02
C ILE A 36 -4.10 2.95 -21.68
N LEU A 37 -4.48 2.76 -22.95
CA LEU A 37 -4.15 1.55 -23.69
C LEU A 37 -2.64 1.37 -23.86
N ILE A 38 -1.92 2.44 -24.20
CA ILE A 38 -0.46 2.43 -24.34
C ILE A 38 0.18 2.03 -23.00
N MET A 39 -0.17 2.71 -21.91
CA MET A 39 0.36 2.41 -20.58
C MET A 39 0.06 0.97 -20.17
N GLY A 40 -1.18 0.50 -20.38
CA GLY A 40 -1.59 -0.86 -20.07
C GLY A 40 -0.78 -1.91 -20.84
N VAL A 41 -0.60 -1.71 -22.15
CA VAL A 41 0.22 -2.62 -22.99
C VAL A 41 1.66 -2.65 -22.51
N PHE A 42 2.27 -1.49 -22.25
CA PHE A 42 3.65 -1.43 -21.74
C PHE A 42 3.77 -2.17 -20.40
N SER A 43 2.91 -1.86 -19.42
CA SER A 43 2.88 -2.53 -18.12
C SER A 43 2.74 -4.04 -18.24
N ILE A 44 1.85 -4.53 -19.10
CA ILE A 44 1.65 -5.97 -19.32
C ILE A 44 2.92 -6.61 -19.88
N VAL A 45 3.46 -6.05 -20.97
CA VAL A 45 4.57 -6.65 -21.72
C VAL A 45 5.76 -6.87 -20.81
N TYR A 46 6.28 -5.83 -20.15
CA TYR A 46 7.49 -6.01 -19.36
C TYR A 46 7.24 -6.84 -18.08
N THR A 47 6.03 -6.81 -17.51
CA THR A 47 5.72 -7.64 -16.33
C THR A 47 5.71 -9.12 -16.68
N VAL A 48 5.10 -9.48 -17.82
CA VAL A 48 5.03 -10.87 -18.31
C VAL A 48 6.42 -11.44 -18.60
N PHE A 49 7.33 -10.62 -19.13
CA PHE A 49 8.69 -11.05 -19.47
C PHE A 49 9.67 -10.96 -18.30
N GLY A 50 9.60 -9.92 -17.49
CA GLY A 50 10.60 -9.60 -16.47
C GLY A 50 10.44 -10.35 -15.15
N GLY A 51 9.22 -10.66 -14.73
CA GLY A 51 8.96 -11.24 -13.41
C GLY A 51 9.39 -10.33 -12.25
N ILE A 52 9.34 -10.84 -11.01
CA ILE A 52 9.54 -10.00 -9.80
C ILE A 52 10.95 -9.42 -9.69
N ALA A 53 11.98 -10.13 -10.14
CA ALA A 53 13.35 -9.66 -10.06
C ALA A 53 13.57 -8.42 -10.95
N ALA A 54 13.06 -8.44 -12.19
CA ALA A 54 13.16 -7.29 -13.08
C ALA A 54 12.37 -6.10 -12.51
N VAL A 55 11.17 -6.34 -11.98
CA VAL A 55 10.33 -5.31 -11.34
C VAL A 55 11.09 -4.60 -10.22
N ILE A 56 11.75 -5.35 -9.33
CA ILE A 56 12.52 -4.75 -8.23
C ILE A 56 13.66 -3.85 -8.76
N TRP A 57 14.38 -4.29 -9.78
CA TRP A 57 15.47 -3.48 -10.35
C TRP A 57 14.97 -2.25 -11.09
N THR A 58 13.83 -2.33 -11.78
CA THR A 58 13.21 -1.16 -12.39
C THR A 58 12.77 -0.17 -11.33
N ASP A 59 12.16 -0.63 -10.24
CA ASP A 59 11.75 0.23 -9.11
C ASP A 59 12.93 1.01 -8.52
N VAL A 60 14.07 0.33 -8.33
CA VAL A 60 15.29 0.97 -7.82
C VAL A 60 15.77 2.08 -8.74
N ALA A 61 15.79 1.85 -10.05
CA ALA A 61 16.17 2.88 -11.02
C ALA A 61 15.17 4.07 -11.01
N GLN A 62 13.87 3.78 -10.92
CA GLN A 62 12.81 4.77 -10.92
C GLN A 62 12.80 5.64 -9.67
N MET A 63 13.14 5.07 -8.51
CA MET A 63 13.25 5.80 -7.24
C MET A 63 14.15 7.03 -7.38
N PHE A 64 15.31 6.89 -8.03
CA PHE A 64 16.23 8.03 -8.25
C PHE A 64 15.62 9.11 -9.15
N VAL A 65 14.86 8.73 -10.17
CA VAL A 65 14.22 9.68 -11.09
C VAL A 65 13.09 10.46 -10.40
N ILE A 66 12.28 9.77 -9.59
CA ILE A 66 11.21 10.41 -8.79
C ILE A 66 11.83 11.41 -7.81
N TRP A 67 12.87 10.99 -7.08
CA TRP A 67 13.55 11.85 -6.11
C TRP A 67 14.19 13.07 -6.78
N LEU A 68 14.79 12.90 -7.95
CA LEU A 68 15.27 14.01 -8.76
C LEU A 68 14.13 14.99 -9.10
N GLY A 69 12.98 14.48 -9.57
CA GLY A 69 11.81 15.30 -9.88
C GLY A 69 11.32 16.13 -8.69
N VAL A 70 11.21 15.52 -7.51
CA VAL A 70 10.80 16.20 -6.27
C VAL A 70 11.80 17.26 -5.84
N ILE A 71 13.10 16.94 -5.88
CA ILE A 71 14.16 17.88 -5.53
C ILE A 71 14.11 19.10 -6.47
N LEU A 72 13.94 18.88 -7.78
CA LEU A 72 13.80 19.96 -8.75
C LEU A 72 12.54 20.81 -8.51
N ALA A 73 11.43 20.17 -8.18
CA ALA A 73 10.16 20.85 -7.85
C ALA A 73 10.24 21.71 -6.59
N ILE A 74 11.23 21.49 -5.71
CA ILE A 74 11.52 22.32 -4.55
C ILE A 74 12.54 23.41 -4.92
N LEU A 75 13.66 23.03 -5.51
CA LEU A 75 14.79 23.94 -5.74
C LEU A 75 14.48 25.00 -6.79
N ILE A 76 13.82 24.65 -7.89
CA ILE A 76 13.55 25.62 -8.97
C ILE A 76 12.69 26.78 -8.47
N PRO A 77 11.55 26.56 -7.79
CA PRO A 77 10.80 27.65 -7.15
C PRO A 77 11.64 28.52 -6.21
N ILE A 78 12.50 27.91 -5.38
CA ILE A 78 13.36 28.65 -4.43
C ILE A 78 14.27 29.66 -5.15
N PHE A 79 14.73 29.35 -6.37
CA PHE A 79 15.62 30.22 -7.14
C PHE A 79 14.90 31.12 -8.16
N THR A 80 13.62 30.88 -8.45
CA THR A 80 12.87 31.60 -9.50
C THR A 80 11.78 32.52 -8.95
N VAL A 81 11.25 32.22 -7.76
CA VAL A 81 10.27 33.09 -7.08
C VAL A 81 10.99 34.28 -6.45
N ASP A 82 10.46 35.48 -6.66
CA ASP A 82 10.98 36.70 -6.03
C ASP A 82 10.94 36.60 -4.50
N GLY A 83 12.08 36.84 -3.86
CA GLY A 83 12.28 36.65 -2.41
C GLY A 83 12.57 35.20 -1.98
N GLY A 84 12.64 34.26 -2.94
CA GLY A 84 13.10 32.89 -2.77
C GLY A 84 12.39 32.12 -1.66
N LEU A 85 13.16 31.32 -0.89
CA LEU A 85 12.62 30.49 0.18
C LEU A 85 11.84 31.29 1.24
N GLY A 86 12.29 32.49 1.58
CA GLY A 86 11.61 33.34 2.57
C GLY A 86 10.20 33.71 2.12
N SER A 87 10.05 34.13 0.86
CA SER A 87 8.75 34.45 0.25
C SER A 87 7.82 33.23 0.22
N ILE A 88 8.34 32.05 -0.15
CA ILE A 88 7.57 30.80 -0.17
C ILE A 88 7.04 30.44 1.22
N ILE A 89 7.88 30.53 2.25
CA ILE A 89 7.47 30.24 3.63
C ILE A 89 6.43 31.27 4.09
N SER A 90 6.67 32.57 3.87
CA SER A 90 5.73 33.61 4.25
C SER A 90 4.37 33.45 3.56
N TYR A 91 4.37 33.09 2.27
CA TYR A 91 3.16 32.80 1.51
C TYR A 91 2.42 31.56 2.04
N ALA A 92 3.16 30.51 2.40
CA ALA A 92 2.58 29.30 2.97
C ALA A 92 1.94 29.52 4.33
N VAL A 93 2.58 30.32 5.19
CA VAL A 93 2.04 30.71 6.48
C VAL A 93 0.82 31.62 6.32
N SER A 94 0.88 32.63 5.44
CA SER A 94 -0.25 33.56 5.26
C SER A 94 -1.50 32.91 4.67
N ASN A 95 -1.33 31.83 3.91
CA ASN A 95 -2.43 31.06 3.33
C ASN A 95 -2.82 29.82 4.16
N ASN A 96 -2.31 29.66 5.38
CA ASN A 96 -2.58 28.50 6.25
C ASN A 96 -2.29 27.14 5.59
N MET A 97 -1.25 27.05 4.75
CA MET A 97 -0.84 25.81 4.09
C MET A 97 0.05 24.93 4.97
N ILE A 98 0.63 25.51 6.02
CA ILE A 98 1.42 24.80 7.02
C ILE A 98 0.57 24.75 8.29
N VAL A 99 -0.01 23.58 8.54
CA VAL A 99 -0.83 23.32 9.73
C VAL A 99 -0.18 22.18 10.49
N GLY A 100 0.04 22.39 11.79
CA GLY A 100 0.54 21.36 12.70
C GLY A 100 -0.45 20.23 12.94
N LEU A 101 -0.16 19.41 13.93
CA LEU A 101 -1.02 18.28 14.29
C LEU A 101 -2.36 18.76 14.87
N ASP A 102 -3.45 18.39 14.20
CA ASP A 102 -4.81 18.59 14.71
C ASP A 102 -5.20 17.48 15.70
N PHE A 103 -5.20 17.78 17.00
CA PHE A 103 -5.61 16.85 18.05
C PHE A 103 -7.12 16.85 18.34
N THR A 104 -7.92 17.58 17.56
CA THR A 104 -9.37 17.66 17.76
C THR A 104 -9.99 16.26 17.72
N PRO A 105 -10.68 15.84 18.78
CA PRO A 105 -11.34 14.54 18.79
C PRO A 105 -12.53 14.57 17.82
N GLY A 106 -12.53 13.68 16.83
CA GLY A 106 -13.61 13.59 15.87
C GLY A 106 -13.34 12.58 14.75
N ILE A 107 -14.41 11.99 14.22
CA ILE A 107 -14.36 10.98 13.14
C ILE A 107 -14.73 11.56 11.76
N SER A 108 -15.16 12.83 11.73
CA SER A 108 -15.51 13.53 10.49
C SER A 108 -14.29 14.06 9.75
N ASN A 109 -13.26 14.53 10.47
CA ASN A 109 -11.98 14.92 9.88
C ASN A 109 -11.03 13.70 9.87
N PRO A 110 -10.81 13.02 8.72
CA PRO A 110 -9.90 11.89 8.63
C PRO A 110 -8.42 12.30 8.74
N TYR A 111 -8.10 13.58 8.54
CA TYR A 111 -6.73 14.10 8.57
C TYR A 111 -6.29 14.62 9.95
N SER A 112 -7.13 14.47 10.99
CA SER A 112 -6.71 14.71 12.36
C SER A 112 -5.61 13.73 12.79
N PHE A 113 -4.88 14.06 13.86
CA PHE A 113 -3.88 13.17 14.46
C PHE A 113 -4.44 11.76 14.71
N TRP A 114 -5.67 11.68 15.21
CA TRP A 114 -6.34 10.41 15.49
C TRP A 114 -6.72 9.65 14.23
N GLY A 115 -7.20 10.35 13.19
CA GLY A 115 -7.50 9.75 11.90
C GLY A 115 -6.25 9.22 11.20
N GLY A 116 -5.13 9.93 11.30
CA GLY A 116 -3.83 9.44 10.84
C GLY A 116 -3.34 8.24 11.64
N LEU A 117 -3.35 8.32 12.98
CA LEU A 117 -2.83 7.26 13.84
C LEU A 117 -3.65 5.97 13.75
N LEU A 118 -4.97 6.05 13.86
CA LEU A 118 -5.86 4.88 13.87
C LEU A 118 -6.33 4.53 12.47
N GLY A 119 -6.84 5.49 11.70
CA GLY A 119 -7.35 5.25 10.35
C GLY A 119 -6.24 4.81 9.40
N SER A 120 -5.26 5.70 9.14
CA SER A 120 -4.13 5.34 8.28
C SER A 120 -3.25 4.25 8.90
N GLY A 121 -3.12 4.18 10.22
CA GLY A 121 -2.40 3.08 10.89
C GLY A 121 -2.96 1.71 10.51
N PHE A 122 -4.28 1.52 10.58
CA PHE A 122 -4.92 0.24 10.20
C PHE A 122 -4.90 0.00 8.68
N LEU A 123 -4.95 1.06 7.88
CA LEU A 123 -4.72 0.99 6.44
C LEU A 123 -3.33 0.41 6.15
N TYR A 124 -2.27 0.98 6.76
CA TYR A 124 -0.89 0.52 6.57
C TYR A 124 -0.62 -0.87 7.17
N LEU A 125 -1.25 -1.21 8.31
CA LEU A 125 -1.18 -2.57 8.86
C LEU A 125 -1.74 -3.60 7.87
N THR A 126 -2.85 -3.27 7.21
CA THR A 126 -3.42 -4.15 6.18
C THR A 126 -2.51 -4.22 4.97
N TYR A 127 -2.05 -3.07 4.48
CA TYR A 127 -1.21 -2.97 3.28
C TYR A 127 0.13 -3.71 3.45
N LEU A 128 0.85 -3.49 4.54
CA LEU A 128 2.14 -4.14 4.77
C LEU A 128 2.00 -5.58 5.28
N GLY A 129 0.93 -5.88 6.02
CA GLY A 129 0.76 -7.17 6.68
C GLY A 129 0.01 -8.23 5.87
N THR A 130 -0.86 -7.82 4.95
CA THR A 130 -1.79 -8.75 4.26
C THR A 130 -1.83 -8.59 2.74
N ASP A 131 -1.35 -7.47 2.18
CA ASP A 131 -1.32 -7.27 0.73
C ASP A 131 -0.19 -8.10 0.11
N GLN A 132 -0.53 -8.98 -0.82
CA GLN A 132 0.46 -9.86 -1.45
C GLN A 132 1.55 -9.09 -2.18
N SER A 133 1.28 -7.90 -2.74
CA SER A 133 2.30 -7.09 -3.43
C SER A 133 3.42 -6.64 -2.48
N GLN A 134 3.13 -6.51 -1.19
CA GLN A 134 4.12 -6.20 -0.16
C GLN A 134 4.75 -7.47 0.43
N VAL A 135 3.92 -8.44 0.81
CA VAL A 135 4.38 -9.71 1.39
C VAL A 135 5.34 -10.43 0.45
N GLN A 136 5.06 -10.42 -0.84
CA GLN A 136 5.92 -11.08 -1.83
C GLN A 136 7.31 -10.46 -1.90
N ARG A 137 7.45 -9.13 -1.78
CA ARG A 137 8.77 -8.45 -1.74
C ARG A 137 9.55 -8.86 -0.50
N VAL A 138 8.88 -8.93 0.64
CA VAL A 138 9.48 -9.41 1.88
C VAL A 138 9.99 -10.85 1.73
N LEU A 139 9.21 -11.73 1.10
CA LEU A 139 9.58 -13.13 0.87
C LEU A 139 10.74 -13.31 -0.13
N THR A 140 11.10 -12.28 -0.90
CA THR A 140 12.29 -12.29 -1.78
C THR A 140 13.58 -11.86 -1.06
N ALA A 141 13.50 -11.40 0.19
CA ALA A 141 14.68 -11.02 0.96
C ALA A 141 15.55 -12.25 1.28
N LYS A 142 16.87 -12.04 1.36
CA LYS A 142 17.85 -13.12 1.57
C LYS A 142 17.82 -13.71 2.99
N SER A 143 17.34 -12.96 3.97
CA SER A 143 17.26 -13.37 5.36
C SER A 143 16.21 -12.56 6.14
N LEU A 144 15.92 -13.01 7.36
CA LEU A 144 15.02 -12.28 8.27
C LEU A 144 15.61 -10.92 8.67
N ARG A 145 16.92 -10.84 8.88
CA ARG A 145 17.64 -9.57 9.09
C ARG A 145 17.37 -8.58 7.95
N GLU A 146 17.55 -9.00 6.70
CA GLU A 146 17.32 -8.14 5.53
C GLU A 146 15.85 -7.74 5.39
N THR A 147 14.92 -8.66 5.69
CA THR A 147 13.48 -8.35 5.76
C THR A 147 13.19 -7.22 6.75
N LYS A 148 13.66 -7.36 7.99
CA LYS A 148 13.40 -6.38 9.06
C LYS A 148 14.07 -5.06 8.78
N LEU A 149 15.29 -5.07 8.24
CA LEU A 149 15.99 -3.87 7.83
C LEU A 149 15.26 -3.15 6.70
N SER A 150 14.79 -3.87 5.68
CA SER A 150 14.01 -3.31 4.58
C SER A 150 12.72 -2.64 5.06
N LEU A 151 11.94 -3.33 5.91
CA LEU A 151 10.71 -2.77 6.48
C LEU A 151 11.01 -1.55 7.38
N SER A 152 12.10 -1.60 8.14
CA SER A 152 12.48 -0.48 9.00
C SER A 152 12.94 0.72 8.21
N LEU A 153 13.73 0.51 7.15
CA LEU A 153 14.17 1.58 6.25
C LEU A 153 12.97 2.28 5.61
N ALA A 154 11.95 1.52 5.17
CA ALA A 154 10.70 2.09 4.70
C ALA A 154 10.02 2.95 5.77
N GLY A 155 10.00 2.51 7.03
CA GLY A 155 9.46 3.28 8.17
C GLY A 155 10.15 4.63 8.41
N PHE A 156 11.45 4.75 8.12
CA PHE A 156 12.17 6.03 8.20
C PHE A 156 12.03 6.89 6.93
N VAL A 157 12.16 6.26 5.76
CA VAL A 157 12.25 6.97 4.48
C VAL A 157 10.89 7.46 4.00
N VAL A 158 9.82 6.68 4.15
CA VAL A 158 8.48 7.04 3.64
C VAL A 158 7.96 8.34 4.25
N PRO A 159 8.03 8.58 5.58
CA PRO A 159 7.62 9.85 6.15
C PRO A 159 8.42 11.05 5.61
N ILE A 160 9.74 10.90 5.44
CA ILE A 160 10.60 11.95 4.88
C ILE A 160 10.20 12.23 3.43
N GLN A 161 10.00 11.19 2.64
CA GLN A 161 9.55 11.30 1.26
C GLN A 161 8.18 12.01 1.15
N THR A 162 7.23 11.67 2.01
CA THR A 162 5.92 12.33 2.08
C THR A 162 6.06 13.82 2.41
N LEU A 163 6.91 14.19 3.36
CA LEU A 163 7.18 15.60 3.68
C LEU A 163 7.77 16.34 2.48
N LEU A 164 8.71 15.73 1.74
CA LEU A 164 9.27 16.33 0.53
C LEU A 164 8.21 16.54 -0.56
N PHE A 165 7.28 15.60 -0.74
CA PHE A 165 6.15 15.80 -1.66
C PHE A 165 5.25 16.97 -1.24
N LEU A 166 4.91 17.07 0.05
CA LEU A 166 4.09 18.19 0.55
C LEU A 166 4.81 19.54 0.38
N ILE A 167 6.11 19.60 0.70
CA ILE A 167 6.93 20.81 0.50
C ILE A 167 6.98 21.18 -0.99
N SER A 168 7.16 20.20 -1.88
CA SER A 168 7.15 20.46 -3.32
C SER A 168 5.81 21.04 -3.79
N GLY A 169 4.68 20.56 -3.25
CA GLY A 169 3.35 21.10 -3.52
C GLY A 169 3.24 22.58 -3.11
N ILE A 170 3.72 22.94 -1.93
CA ILE A 170 3.76 24.33 -1.45
C ILE A 170 4.65 25.21 -2.35
N CYS A 171 5.84 24.73 -2.69
CA CYS A 171 6.78 25.44 -3.57
C CYS A 171 6.16 25.72 -4.95
N LEU A 172 5.54 24.71 -5.56
CA LEU A 172 4.89 24.84 -6.87
C LEU A 172 3.66 25.74 -6.80
N PHE A 173 2.83 25.60 -5.77
CA PHE A 173 1.65 26.44 -5.60
C PHE A 173 2.01 27.93 -5.51
N THR A 174 3.06 28.27 -4.75
CA THR A 174 3.58 29.65 -4.70
C THR A 174 4.19 30.08 -6.04
N ALA A 175 4.96 29.20 -6.70
CA ALA A 175 5.57 29.51 -8.01
C ALA A 175 4.53 29.77 -9.11
N PHE A 176 3.35 29.17 -9.01
CA PHE A 176 2.21 29.41 -9.90
C PHE A 176 1.32 30.57 -9.44
N GLY A 177 1.76 31.36 -8.46
CA GLY A 177 1.01 32.52 -7.97
C GLY A 177 -0.31 32.19 -7.28
N GLY A 178 -0.44 30.98 -6.72
CA GLY A 178 -1.67 30.51 -6.08
C GLY A 178 -2.80 30.17 -7.06
N GLN A 179 -2.46 29.89 -8.33
CA GLN A 179 -3.43 29.46 -9.33
C GLN A 179 -4.19 28.21 -8.86
N ALA A 180 -5.52 28.27 -8.92
CA ALA A 180 -6.37 27.10 -8.74
C ALA A 180 -6.31 26.20 -9.99
N PHE A 181 -6.12 24.91 -9.77
CA PHE A 181 -6.20 23.89 -10.81
C PHE A 181 -7.55 23.18 -10.72
N GLU A 182 -8.22 22.97 -11.85
CA GLU A 182 -9.44 22.14 -11.88
C GLU A 182 -9.16 20.71 -11.43
N ASN A 183 -7.96 20.20 -11.71
CA ASN A 183 -7.44 18.95 -11.18
C ASN A 183 -6.05 19.16 -10.58
N SER A 184 -5.91 18.89 -9.28
CA SER A 184 -4.64 18.98 -8.56
C SER A 184 -3.57 18.02 -9.10
N ASP A 185 -3.96 16.94 -9.79
CA ASP A 185 -3.04 16.02 -10.47
C ASP A 185 -2.19 16.73 -11.54
N TYR A 186 -2.61 17.91 -12.02
CA TYR A 186 -1.93 18.65 -13.09
C TYR A 186 -0.84 19.60 -12.60
N VAL A 187 -0.71 19.84 -11.29
CA VAL A 187 0.28 20.76 -10.72
C VAL A 187 1.69 20.33 -11.09
N MET A 188 2.03 19.06 -10.82
CA MET A 188 3.36 18.52 -11.14
C MET A 188 3.61 18.47 -12.65
N LEU A 189 2.58 18.19 -13.45
CA LEU A 189 2.70 18.15 -14.92
C LEU A 189 2.94 19.53 -15.51
N THR A 190 2.28 20.55 -14.96
CA THR A 190 2.46 21.95 -15.35
C THR A 190 3.89 22.39 -15.05
N PHE A 191 4.42 22.02 -13.88
CA PHE A 191 5.83 22.26 -13.56
C PHE A 191 6.77 21.60 -14.57
N ILE A 192 6.56 20.32 -14.85
CA ILE A 192 7.42 19.55 -15.76
C ILE A 192 7.42 20.14 -17.18
N THR A 193 6.27 20.58 -17.67
CA THR A 193 6.10 21.05 -19.05
C THR A 193 6.46 22.52 -19.25
N GLN A 194 6.28 23.36 -18.23
CA GLN A 194 6.47 24.81 -18.37
C GLN A 194 7.76 25.33 -17.73
N TYR A 195 8.33 24.63 -16.73
CA TYR A 195 9.45 25.14 -15.94
C TYR A 195 10.74 24.31 -16.09
N LEU A 196 10.67 23.07 -16.58
CA LEU A 196 11.87 22.26 -16.81
C LEU A 196 12.41 22.42 -18.23
N PRO A 197 13.74 22.51 -18.41
CA PRO A 197 14.36 22.42 -19.72
C PRO A 197 14.03 21.12 -20.44
N VAL A 198 14.02 21.18 -21.78
CA VAL A 198 13.92 20.00 -22.63
C VAL A 198 15.04 19.00 -22.25
N GLY A 199 14.69 17.72 -22.14
CA GLY A 199 15.58 16.68 -21.59
C GLY A 199 15.33 16.42 -20.10
N MET A 200 15.42 17.43 -19.24
CA MET A 200 15.07 17.29 -17.81
C MET A 200 13.57 17.04 -17.64
N GLY A 201 12.73 17.81 -18.35
CA GLY A 201 11.29 17.60 -18.37
C GLY A 201 10.93 16.20 -18.86
N GLY A 202 11.61 15.72 -19.92
CA GLY A 202 11.43 14.35 -20.43
C GLY A 202 11.86 13.27 -19.45
N LEU A 203 12.97 13.47 -18.73
CA LEU A 203 13.47 12.54 -17.73
C LEU A 203 12.51 12.43 -16.53
N VAL A 204 12.06 13.56 -15.98
CA VAL A 204 11.11 13.57 -14.85
C VAL A 204 9.76 13.00 -15.28
N THR A 205 9.29 13.34 -16.49
CA THR A 205 8.09 12.74 -17.10
C THR A 205 8.19 11.21 -17.15
N ALA A 206 9.31 10.69 -17.65
CA ALA A 206 9.57 9.26 -17.69
C ALA A 206 9.54 8.65 -16.28
N GLY A 207 10.09 9.34 -15.29
CA GLY A 207 10.01 8.94 -13.87
C GLY A 207 8.59 8.83 -13.34
N VAL A 208 7.71 9.79 -13.65
CA VAL A 208 6.28 9.78 -13.24
C VAL A 208 5.57 8.57 -13.84
N PHE A 209 5.75 8.32 -15.13
CA PHE A 209 5.15 7.13 -15.77
C PHE A 209 5.69 5.85 -15.17
N ALA A 210 7.00 5.79 -14.96
CA ALA A 210 7.66 4.62 -14.44
C ALA A 210 7.21 4.31 -12.99
N ALA A 211 7.02 5.33 -12.15
CA ALA A 211 6.45 5.19 -10.80
C ALA A 211 5.06 4.54 -10.81
N GLY A 212 4.18 5.00 -11.71
CA GLY A 212 2.85 4.40 -11.89
C GLY A 212 2.93 2.96 -12.38
N MET A 213 3.84 2.69 -13.33
CA MET A 213 4.09 1.35 -13.85
C MET A 213 4.60 0.38 -12.78
N SER A 214 5.52 0.80 -11.89
CA SER A 214 6.00 0.03 -10.73
C SER A 214 4.90 -0.39 -9.75
N SER A 215 3.84 0.42 -9.65
CA SER A 215 2.70 0.05 -8.82
C SER A 215 1.78 -0.95 -9.53
N VAL A 216 1.66 -0.84 -10.86
CA VAL A 216 0.88 -1.76 -11.70
C VAL A 216 1.56 -3.12 -11.79
N ASP A 217 2.84 -3.21 -12.13
CA ASP A 217 3.54 -4.49 -12.30
C ASP A 217 3.55 -5.35 -11.04
N SER A 218 3.71 -4.73 -9.89
CA SER A 218 3.76 -5.38 -8.58
C SER A 218 2.38 -5.91 -8.23
N ALA A 219 1.33 -5.18 -8.59
CA ALA A 219 -0.03 -5.66 -8.46
C ALA A 219 -0.32 -6.81 -9.43
N LEU A 220 0.07 -6.71 -10.70
CA LEU A 220 -0.13 -7.78 -11.68
C LEU A 220 0.60 -9.07 -11.31
N ASN A 221 1.82 -8.95 -10.78
CA ASN A 221 2.59 -10.08 -10.27
C ASN A 221 1.91 -10.72 -9.05
N ALA A 222 1.44 -9.91 -8.10
CA ALA A 222 0.74 -10.39 -6.92
C ALA A 222 -0.59 -11.06 -7.28
N LEU A 223 -1.39 -10.46 -8.18
CA LEU A 223 -2.65 -11.01 -8.68
C LEU A 223 -2.43 -12.35 -9.39
N ALA A 224 -1.41 -12.44 -10.25
CA ALA A 224 -1.04 -13.70 -10.91
C ALA A 224 -0.58 -14.76 -9.90
N THR A 225 0.27 -14.38 -8.95
CA THR A 225 0.78 -15.28 -7.91
C THR A 225 -0.33 -15.84 -7.04
N VAL A 226 -1.27 -15.00 -6.58
CA VAL A 226 -2.45 -15.45 -5.82
C VAL A 226 -3.33 -16.35 -6.67
N THR A 227 -3.57 -15.98 -7.93
CA THR A 227 -4.39 -16.83 -8.82
C THR A 227 -3.77 -18.22 -9.01
N VAL A 228 -2.44 -18.30 -9.16
CA VAL A 228 -1.74 -19.57 -9.32
C VAL A 228 -1.73 -20.40 -8.03
N ASN A 229 -1.30 -19.80 -6.91
CA ASN A 229 -1.11 -20.53 -5.66
C ASN A 229 -2.43 -20.89 -4.98
N ASP A 230 -3.41 -19.98 -5.00
CA ASP A 230 -4.64 -20.16 -4.22
C ASP A 230 -5.77 -20.84 -4.99
N PHE A 231 -5.69 -20.88 -6.31
CA PHE A 231 -6.71 -21.48 -7.17
C PHE A 231 -6.14 -22.54 -8.11
N TYR A 232 -5.16 -22.21 -8.96
CA TYR A 232 -4.65 -23.15 -9.96
C TYR A 232 -4.01 -24.40 -9.32
N LYS A 233 -3.11 -24.23 -8.34
CA LYS A 233 -2.49 -25.35 -7.62
C LYS A 233 -3.49 -26.17 -6.81
N LYS A 234 -4.60 -25.57 -6.34
CA LYS A 234 -5.68 -26.34 -5.69
C LYS A 234 -6.42 -27.23 -6.68
N CYS A 235 -6.66 -26.75 -7.90
CA CYS A 235 -7.30 -27.54 -8.96
C CYS A 235 -6.36 -28.54 -9.62
N LYS A 236 -5.05 -28.25 -9.66
CA LYS A 236 -4.00 -29.13 -10.20
C LYS A 236 -2.80 -29.20 -9.25
N PRO A 237 -2.87 -30.03 -8.19
CA PRO A 237 -1.80 -30.13 -7.18
C PRO A 237 -0.45 -30.60 -7.72
N GLU A 238 -0.47 -31.45 -8.74
CA GLU A 238 0.74 -32.01 -9.39
C GLU A 238 1.29 -31.12 -10.51
N ALA A 239 0.84 -29.87 -10.62
CA ALA A 239 1.33 -28.97 -11.65
C ALA A 239 2.82 -28.66 -11.47
N SER A 240 3.61 -28.94 -12.51
CA SER A 240 5.04 -28.59 -12.57
C SER A 240 5.26 -27.07 -12.50
N ASP A 241 6.47 -26.66 -12.12
CA ASP A 241 6.86 -25.24 -12.07
C ASP A 241 6.72 -24.55 -13.44
N ASP A 242 7.03 -25.26 -14.54
CA ASP A 242 6.85 -24.75 -15.90
C ASP A 242 5.37 -24.49 -16.23
N GLN A 243 4.47 -25.36 -15.77
CA GLN A 243 3.02 -25.15 -15.93
C GLN A 243 2.56 -23.97 -15.07
N CYS A 244 3.01 -23.88 -13.82
CA CYS A 244 2.70 -22.76 -12.93
C CYS A 244 3.19 -21.43 -13.51
N LEU A 245 4.40 -21.41 -14.10
CA LEU A 245 4.96 -20.23 -14.76
C LEU A 245 4.15 -19.81 -15.98
N LYS A 246 3.74 -20.77 -16.83
CA LYS A 246 2.86 -20.49 -17.98
C LYS A 246 1.53 -19.90 -17.56
N VAL A 247 0.89 -20.48 -16.54
CA VAL A 247 -0.38 -19.94 -16.01
C VAL A 247 -0.15 -18.59 -15.35
N SER A 248 0.93 -18.38 -14.61
CA SER A 248 1.27 -17.09 -14.01
C SER A 248 1.36 -16.00 -15.09
N LYS A 249 2.09 -16.23 -16.18
CA LYS A 249 2.19 -15.29 -17.31
C LYS A 249 0.82 -15.00 -17.97
N LEU A 250 -0.01 -16.02 -18.15
CA LEU A 250 -1.37 -15.84 -18.66
C LEU A 250 -2.24 -15.02 -17.71
N MET A 251 -2.08 -15.21 -16.40
CA MET A 251 -2.84 -14.46 -15.40
C MET A 251 -2.35 -13.03 -15.24
N THR A 252 -1.05 -12.77 -15.39
CA THR A 252 -0.51 -11.41 -15.52
C THR A 252 -1.16 -10.69 -16.71
N LEU A 253 -1.27 -11.34 -17.87
CA LEU A 253 -1.96 -10.79 -19.04
C LEU A 253 -3.43 -10.51 -18.75
N PHE A 254 -4.16 -11.48 -18.20
CA PHE A 254 -5.58 -11.33 -17.87
C PHE A 254 -5.83 -10.15 -16.91
N TRP A 255 -5.08 -10.08 -15.81
CA TRP A 255 -5.25 -9.02 -14.82
C TRP A 255 -4.83 -7.65 -15.36
N GLY A 256 -3.85 -7.60 -16.25
CA GLY A 256 -3.47 -6.36 -16.93
C GLY A 256 -4.53 -5.87 -17.90
N VAL A 257 -5.12 -6.77 -18.69
CA VAL A 257 -6.27 -6.45 -19.55
C VAL A 257 -7.45 -6.01 -18.70
N PHE A 258 -7.75 -6.71 -17.61
CA PHE A 258 -8.78 -6.32 -16.65
C PHE A 258 -8.57 -4.91 -16.13
N ALA A 259 -7.38 -4.60 -15.58
CA ALA A 259 -7.06 -3.28 -15.05
C ALA A 259 -7.15 -2.18 -16.13
N THR A 260 -6.66 -2.47 -17.34
CA THR A 260 -6.70 -1.53 -18.48
C THR A 260 -8.15 -1.24 -18.89
N VAL A 261 -8.98 -2.28 -19.02
CA VAL A 261 -10.40 -2.12 -19.37
C VAL A 261 -11.12 -1.30 -18.31
N PHE A 262 -10.92 -1.60 -17.02
CA PHE A 262 -11.53 -0.82 -15.95
C PHE A 262 -11.05 0.64 -15.93
N ALA A 263 -9.76 0.89 -16.18
CA ALA A 263 -9.20 2.23 -16.22
C ALA A 263 -9.87 3.12 -17.28
N LEU A 264 -10.31 2.55 -18.41
CA LEU A 264 -11.04 3.27 -19.46
C LEU A 264 -12.40 3.83 -19.00
N PHE A 265 -12.97 3.27 -17.93
CA PHE A 265 -14.26 3.70 -17.37
C PHE A 265 -14.13 4.60 -16.13
N LEU A 266 -12.92 4.94 -15.70
CA LEU A 266 -12.70 5.80 -14.53
C LEU A 266 -12.88 7.30 -14.83
N GLY A 267 -12.92 7.68 -16.11
CA GLY A 267 -13.10 9.06 -16.54
C GLY A 267 -14.37 9.70 -15.94
N GLY A 268 -14.18 10.83 -15.25
CA GLY A 268 -15.27 11.62 -14.66
C GLY A 268 -15.73 11.17 -13.27
N LEU A 269 -15.07 10.20 -12.63
CA LEU A 269 -15.43 9.71 -11.29
C LEU A 269 -14.76 10.46 -10.12
N GLY A 270 -14.01 11.53 -10.38
CA GLY A 270 -13.26 12.30 -9.37
C GLY A 270 -11.75 12.31 -9.64
N THR A 271 -10.97 12.79 -8.67
CA THR A 271 -9.50 12.74 -8.75
C THR A 271 -9.00 11.31 -8.52
N VAL A 272 -7.76 11.03 -8.92
CA VAL A 272 -7.16 9.70 -8.65
C VAL A 272 -7.08 9.44 -7.15
N LEU A 273 -6.76 10.48 -6.38
CA LEU A 273 -6.69 10.40 -4.92
C LEU A 273 -8.05 10.03 -4.30
N ASP A 274 -9.15 10.59 -4.79
CA ASP A 274 -10.50 10.26 -4.31
C ASP A 274 -10.83 8.79 -4.52
N LEU A 275 -10.52 8.26 -5.71
CA LEU A 275 -10.79 6.87 -6.07
C LEU A 275 -9.98 5.88 -5.20
N ILE A 276 -8.69 6.17 -4.97
CA ILE A 276 -7.83 5.34 -4.10
C ILE A 276 -8.35 5.38 -2.66
N ASN A 277 -8.77 6.55 -2.18
CA ASN A 277 -9.30 6.73 -0.83
C ASN A 277 -10.66 6.08 -0.60
N VAL A 278 -11.31 5.55 -1.64
CA VAL A 278 -12.55 4.75 -1.50
C VAL A 278 -12.26 3.27 -1.72
N ILE A 279 -11.66 2.91 -2.85
CA ILE A 279 -11.50 1.49 -3.25
C ILE A 279 -10.56 0.74 -2.32
N GLY A 280 -9.47 1.37 -1.85
CA GLY A 280 -8.55 0.74 -0.91
C GLY A 280 -9.20 0.42 0.43
N PRO A 281 -9.60 1.46 1.19
CA PRO A 281 -10.18 1.29 2.52
C PRO A 281 -11.38 0.34 2.57
N MET A 282 -12.21 0.28 1.53
CA MET A 282 -13.43 -0.55 1.50
C MET A 282 -13.22 -2.07 1.60
N PHE A 283 -12.00 -2.56 1.29
CA PHE A 283 -11.71 -4.00 1.36
C PHE A 283 -10.67 -4.36 2.43
N TYR A 284 -9.97 -3.36 2.98
CA TYR A 284 -8.88 -3.60 3.91
C TYR A 284 -9.33 -4.23 5.24
N PRO A 285 -10.43 -3.77 5.87
CA PRO A 285 -11.01 -4.45 7.03
C PRO A 285 -11.31 -5.93 6.82
N CYS A 286 -11.79 -6.31 5.63
CA CYS A 286 -12.11 -7.69 5.30
C CYS A 286 -10.88 -8.59 5.38
N MET A 287 -9.75 -8.11 4.85
CA MET A 287 -8.49 -8.85 4.84
C MET A 287 -7.86 -8.89 6.21
N LEU A 288 -7.71 -7.74 6.87
CA LEU A 288 -7.02 -7.64 8.15
C LEU A 288 -7.77 -8.36 9.27
N SER A 289 -9.11 -8.27 9.32
CA SER A 289 -9.89 -8.95 10.38
C SER A 289 -9.82 -10.47 10.26
N ALA A 290 -9.96 -11.01 9.05
CA ALA A 290 -9.84 -12.45 8.80
C ALA A 290 -8.41 -12.96 9.08
N PHE A 291 -7.39 -12.20 8.67
CA PHE A 291 -6.00 -12.52 8.97
C PHE A 291 -5.72 -12.49 10.48
N ALA A 292 -6.16 -11.43 11.16
CA ALA A 292 -6.00 -11.28 12.60
C ALA A 292 -6.66 -12.44 13.36
N LEU A 293 -7.88 -12.81 12.96
CA LEU A 293 -8.61 -13.92 13.54
C LEU A 293 -7.89 -15.27 13.31
N ALA A 294 -7.36 -15.51 12.11
CA ALA A 294 -6.66 -16.75 11.79
C ALA A 294 -5.30 -16.88 12.51
N VAL A 295 -4.55 -15.77 12.64
CA VAL A 295 -3.17 -15.80 13.14
C VAL A 295 -3.08 -15.58 14.65
N PHE A 296 -3.92 -14.70 15.21
CA PHE A 296 -3.81 -14.27 16.60
C PHE A 296 -4.84 -14.94 17.53
N CYS A 297 -5.93 -15.50 17.01
CA CYS A 297 -6.98 -16.08 17.85
C CYS A 297 -6.97 -17.61 17.85
N LYS A 298 -6.77 -18.21 19.02
CA LYS A 298 -6.83 -19.68 19.23
C LYS A 298 -8.14 -20.31 18.78
N LYS A 299 -9.25 -19.57 18.95
CA LYS A 299 -10.60 -20.04 18.60
C LYS A 299 -10.99 -19.66 17.17
N GLY A 300 -10.14 -18.95 16.42
CA GLY A 300 -10.43 -18.53 15.06
C GLY A 300 -10.70 -19.74 14.16
N ASN A 301 -11.75 -19.67 13.36
CA ASN A 301 -12.12 -20.75 12.44
C ASN A 301 -12.65 -20.21 11.11
N GLU A 302 -12.84 -21.10 10.14
CA GLU A 302 -13.28 -20.75 8.79
C GLU A 302 -14.59 -19.93 8.79
N LYS A 303 -15.59 -20.35 9.57
CA LYS A 303 -16.89 -19.67 9.64
C LYS A 303 -16.76 -18.27 10.20
N GLY A 304 -15.93 -18.09 11.22
CA GLY A 304 -15.62 -16.78 11.78
C GLY A 304 -14.88 -15.88 10.79
N CYS A 305 -13.92 -16.42 10.03
CA CYS A 305 -13.23 -15.67 8.98
C CYS A 305 -14.19 -15.22 7.87
N ILE A 306 -15.12 -16.09 7.45
CA ILE A 306 -16.16 -15.74 6.47
C ILE A 306 -17.07 -14.64 7.02
N ALA A 307 -17.51 -14.76 8.28
CA ALA A 307 -18.34 -13.74 8.94
C ALA A 307 -17.60 -12.39 9.02
N ALA A 308 -16.31 -12.40 9.39
CA ALA A 308 -15.49 -11.19 9.43
C ALA A 308 -15.43 -10.49 8.06
N ILE A 309 -15.20 -11.24 6.98
CA ILE A 309 -15.15 -10.70 5.62
C ILE A 309 -16.50 -10.07 5.22
N ILE A 310 -17.60 -10.78 5.43
CA ILE A 310 -18.94 -10.30 5.04
C ILE A 310 -19.31 -9.05 5.86
N THR A 311 -19.08 -9.09 7.18
CA THR A 311 -19.38 -7.97 8.07
C THR A 311 -18.49 -6.77 7.78
N GLY A 312 -17.19 -6.96 7.53
CA GLY A 312 -16.28 -5.88 7.18
C GLY A 312 -16.75 -5.12 5.93
N LEU A 313 -17.06 -5.85 4.86
CA LEU A 313 -17.57 -5.24 3.63
C LEU A 313 -18.89 -4.51 3.86
N ALA A 314 -19.82 -5.12 4.60
CA ALA A 314 -21.13 -4.51 4.89
C ALA A 314 -21.01 -3.23 5.71
N VAL A 315 -20.13 -3.21 6.72
CA VAL A 315 -19.88 -2.05 7.59
C VAL A 315 -19.23 -0.92 6.80
N ASP A 316 -18.24 -1.21 5.96
CA ASP A 316 -17.60 -0.18 5.12
C ASP A 316 -18.56 0.39 4.08
N LEU A 317 -19.38 -0.44 3.44
CA LEU A 317 -20.43 0.02 2.52
C LEU A 317 -21.46 0.91 3.24
N TYR A 318 -21.84 0.54 4.46
CA TYR A 318 -22.73 1.36 5.28
C TYR A 318 -22.08 2.70 5.65
N MET A 319 -20.81 2.70 6.08
CA MET A 319 -20.10 3.94 6.40
C MET A 319 -19.96 4.84 5.18
N TRP A 320 -19.61 4.28 4.02
CA TRP A 320 -19.49 5.04 2.77
C TRP A 320 -20.81 5.66 2.31
N LYS A 321 -21.93 4.94 2.40
CA LYS A 321 -23.23 5.40 1.86
C LYS A 321 -24.09 6.17 2.85
N CYS A 322 -24.00 5.85 4.15
CA CYS A 322 -24.98 6.27 5.14
C CYS A 322 -24.39 7.16 6.24
N THR A 323 -23.08 7.45 6.21
CA THR A 323 -22.43 8.25 7.25
C THR A 323 -21.52 9.33 6.67
N SER A 324 -21.15 10.30 7.50
CA SER A 324 -20.15 11.32 7.20
C SER A 324 -18.76 10.98 7.76
N ILE A 325 -18.51 9.70 8.06
CA ILE A 325 -17.23 9.24 8.60
C ILE A 325 -16.20 9.30 7.47
N GLY A 326 -15.08 9.98 7.70
CA GLY A 326 -14.01 10.10 6.70
C GLY A 326 -13.41 8.73 6.33
N SER A 327 -12.98 8.55 5.09
CA SER A 327 -12.64 7.23 4.56
C SER A 327 -11.46 6.53 5.25
N LEU A 328 -10.50 7.28 5.81
CA LEU A 328 -9.41 6.70 6.60
C LEU A 328 -9.93 5.93 7.82
N TRP A 329 -11.01 6.41 8.45
CA TRP A 329 -11.60 5.76 9.63
C TRP A 329 -12.30 4.44 9.31
N TRP A 330 -12.68 4.20 8.06
CA TRP A 330 -13.34 2.95 7.67
C TRP A 330 -12.43 1.75 7.94
N SER A 331 -11.13 1.88 7.67
CA SER A 331 -10.14 0.84 7.96
C SER A 331 -10.12 0.43 9.43
N PHE A 332 -10.29 1.39 10.34
CA PHE A 332 -10.28 1.15 11.78
C PHE A 332 -11.60 0.58 12.29
N PHE A 333 -12.72 1.27 12.04
CA PHE A 333 -14.04 0.84 12.53
C PHE A 333 -14.51 -0.44 11.85
N GLY A 334 -14.30 -0.55 10.54
CA GLY A 334 -14.57 -1.76 9.78
C GLY A 334 -13.80 -2.95 10.36
N PHE A 335 -12.51 -2.79 10.68
CA PHE A 335 -11.73 -3.85 11.32
C PHE A 335 -12.31 -4.25 12.67
N LEU A 336 -12.60 -3.29 13.55
CA LEU A 336 -13.08 -3.58 14.91
C LEU A 336 -14.39 -4.38 14.88
N VAL A 337 -15.36 -3.95 14.07
CA VAL A 337 -16.66 -4.61 13.97
C VAL A 337 -16.53 -5.97 13.30
N ALA A 338 -15.81 -6.06 12.18
CA ALA A 338 -15.57 -7.31 11.46
C ALA A 338 -14.87 -8.36 12.34
N PHE A 339 -13.82 -7.95 13.06
CA PHE A 339 -13.08 -8.81 13.96
C PHE A 339 -13.95 -9.27 15.14
N ALA A 340 -14.71 -8.36 15.75
CA ALA A 340 -15.61 -8.71 16.85
C ALA A 340 -16.66 -9.75 16.42
N VAL A 341 -17.34 -9.53 15.29
CA VAL A 341 -18.33 -10.47 14.76
C VAL A 341 -17.68 -11.80 14.38
N GLY A 342 -16.56 -11.76 13.66
CA GLY A 342 -15.82 -12.96 13.29
C GLY A 342 -15.35 -13.78 14.50
N TYR A 343 -14.92 -13.11 15.56
CA TYR A 343 -14.53 -13.76 16.82
C TYR A 343 -15.73 -14.37 17.55
N VAL A 344 -16.87 -13.67 17.64
CA VAL A 344 -18.09 -14.20 18.24
C VAL A 344 -18.58 -15.43 17.47
N VAL A 345 -18.67 -15.35 16.14
CA VAL A 345 -19.04 -16.49 15.30
C VAL A 345 -18.06 -17.64 15.47
N SER A 346 -16.76 -17.34 15.53
CA SER A 346 -15.74 -18.35 15.79
C SER A 346 -16.00 -19.09 17.10
N VAL A 347 -16.20 -18.36 18.20
CA VAL A 347 -16.47 -18.95 19.53
C VAL A 347 -17.73 -19.81 19.52
N LEU A 348 -18.81 -19.33 18.90
CA LEU A 348 -20.10 -20.04 18.85
C LEU A 348 -20.07 -21.28 17.96
N THR A 349 -19.20 -21.29 16.95
CA THR A 349 -19.12 -22.38 15.96
C THR A 349 -17.91 -23.29 16.18
N ASN A 350 -17.06 -22.99 17.16
CA ASN A 350 -15.86 -23.77 17.42
C ASN A 350 -16.25 -25.17 17.91
N LYS A 351 -16.02 -26.16 17.04
CA LYS A 351 -16.24 -27.58 17.33
C LYS A 351 -14.95 -28.32 17.67
N GLU A 352 -13.79 -27.68 17.53
CA GLU A 352 -12.50 -28.32 17.81
C GLU A 352 -12.11 -28.15 19.29
N LYS A 353 -11.85 -29.27 19.96
CA LYS A 353 -11.11 -29.30 21.23
C LYS A 353 -9.65 -28.90 20.95
N ASP A 354 -9.03 -28.19 21.88
CA ASP A 354 -7.60 -27.83 21.83
C ASP A 354 -6.76 -29.02 21.31
N ARG A 355 -6.25 -28.94 20.08
CA ARG A 355 -5.33 -29.96 19.55
C ARG A 355 -4.03 -29.88 20.34
N GLU A 356 -3.56 -31.02 20.84
CA GLU A 356 -2.26 -31.13 21.49
C GLU A 356 -1.14 -30.72 20.52
N ILE A 357 -0.11 -30.06 21.07
CA ILE A 357 1.05 -29.57 20.32
C ILE A 357 1.76 -30.78 19.71
N ASN A 358 1.69 -30.93 18.39
CA ASN A 358 2.40 -32.01 17.69
C ASN A 358 3.91 -31.88 17.93
N GLU A 359 4.60 -32.97 18.25
CA GLU A 359 6.01 -32.92 18.65
C GLU A 359 6.94 -32.49 17.51
N ASP A 360 6.57 -32.80 16.26
CA ASP A 360 7.28 -32.46 15.03
C ASP A 360 6.72 -31.17 14.37
N PHE A 361 6.87 -30.02 15.04
CA PHE A 361 6.49 -28.74 14.44
C PHE A 361 7.48 -28.33 13.34
N CYS A 362 7.00 -28.27 12.08
CA CYS A 362 7.71 -27.68 10.96
C CYS A 362 6.85 -26.58 10.33
N TYR A 363 7.43 -25.41 10.07
CA TYR A 363 6.72 -24.28 9.44
C TYR A 363 6.13 -24.65 8.06
N GLU A 364 6.75 -25.60 7.35
CA GLU A 364 6.32 -26.03 6.02
C GLU A 364 5.10 -26.97 6.06
N THR A 365 4.87 -27.67 7.18
CA THR A 365 3.79 -28.65 7.33
C THR A 365 2.73 -28.26 8.33
N ALA A 366 2.96 -27.21 9.13
CA ALA A 366 2.01 -26.70 10.11
C ALA A 366 0.74 -26.16 9.44
N THR A 367 -0.44 -26.48 9.99
CA THR A 367 -1.73 -26.02 9.45
C THR A 367 -2.66 -25.53 10.55
N GLY A 368 -3.55 -24.60 10.21
CA GLY A 368 -4.60 -24.14 11.12
C GLY A 368 -4.06 -23.58 12.45
N SER A 369 -4.50 -24.17 13.56
CA SER A 369 -4.13 -23.74 14.92
C SER A 369 -2.62 -23.78 15.18
N ASP A 370 -1.87 -24.64 14.49
CA ASP A 370 -0.44 -24.85 14.72
C ASP A 370 0.38 -23.60 14.38
N LEU A 371 -0.08 -22.81 13.41
CA LEU A 371 0.55 -21.57 12.96
C LEU A 371 0.14 -20.34 13.80
N THR A 372 -0.73 -20.51 14.81
CA THR A 372 -1.12 -19.36 15.65
C THR A 372 0.07 -18.82 16.42
N ILE A 373 0.14 -17.50 16.58
CA ILE A 373 1.25 -16.85 17.31
C ILE A 373 1.38 -17.41 18.72
N SER A 374 0.26 -17.70 19.40
CA SER A 374 0.31 -18.31 20.73
C SER A 374 0.99 -19.67 20.74
N ASN A 375 0.87 -20.47 19.68
CA ASN A 375 1.51 -21.78 19.60
C ASN A 375 2.98 -21.65 19.24
N VAL A 376 3.33 -20.76 18.31
CA VAL A 376 4.73 -20.43 17.99
C VAL A 376 5.48 -19.93 19.23
N VAL A 377 4.88 -19.03 20.02
CA VAL A 377 5.46 -18.53 21.28
C VAL A 377 5.63 -19.66 22.31
N LYS A 378 4.65 -20.56 22.44
CA LYS A 378 4.77 -21.72 23.35
C LYS A 378 5.93 -22.64 22.95
N LEU A 379 6.09 -22.89 21.65
CA LEU A 379 7.19 -23.70 21.13
C LEU A 379 8.55 -23.06 21.42
N ALA A 380 8.65 -21.73 21.31
CA ALA A 380 9.86 -21.00 21.65
C ALA A 380 10.21 -21.10 23.14
N VAL A 381 9.23 -20.89 24.02
CA VAL A 381 9.40 -21.01 25.47
C VAL A 381 9.78 -22.45 25.87
N ALA A 382 9.27 -23.45 25.13
CA ALA A 382 9.63 -24.85 25.32
C ALA A 382 11.03 -25.23 24.76
N GLY A 383 11.76 -24.28 24.17
CA GLY A 383 13.07 -24.53 23.56
C GLY A 383 13.03 -25.33 22.27
N LYS A 384 11.84 -25.51 21.67
CA LYS A 384 11.65 -26.28 20.42
C LYS A 384 11.96 -25.45 19.17
N ILE A 385 11.95 -24.12 19.27
CA ILE A 385 12.42 -23.20 18.23
C ILE A 385 13.39 -22.18 18.84
N ALA A 386 14.42 -21.80 18.10
CA ALA A 386 15.33 -20.73 18.53
C ALA A 386 14.54 -19.41 18.65
N GLU A 387 14.83 -18.60 19.68
CA GLU A 387 14.16 -17.29 19.81
C GLU A 387 14.68 -16.26 18.81
N LYS A 388 15.93 -16.43 18.37
CA LYS A 388 16.63 -15.54 17.45
C LYS A 388 17.28 -16.34 16.32
N ASP A 389 17.42 -15.70 15.17
CA ASP A 389 18.23 -16.22 14.06
C ASP A 389 19.74 -16.07 14.35
N GLU A 390 20.57 -16.56 13.43
CA GLU A 390 22.04 -16.50 13.50
C GLU A 390 22.57 -15.06 13.57
N ASP A 391 21.82 -14.10 13.05
CA ASP A 391 22.13 -12.67 13.06
C ASP A 391 21.64 -11.95 14.34
N GLY A 392 21.00 -12.66 15.27
CA GLY A 392 20.54 -12.15 16.56
C GLY A 392 19.18 -11.42 16.55
N TYR A 393 18.40 -11.56 15.47
CA TYR A 393 17.05 -11.00 15.30
C TYR A 393 15.97 -11.97 15.76
N TYR A 394 14.92 -11.46 16.41
CA TYR A 394 13.85 -12.33 16.92
C TYR A 394 13.04 -13.03 15.83
N VAL A 395 13.01 -14.35 15.80
CA VAL A 395 12.14 -15.12 14.88
C VAL A 395 10.74 -15.32 15.45
N VAL A 396 10.60 -15.17 16.77
CA VAL A 396 9.35 -15.38 17.50
C VAL A 396 8.51 -14.09 17.49
N PRO A 397 7.23 -14.14 17.07
CA PRO A 397 6.36 -12.97 17.07
C PRO A 397 6.17 -12.36 18.46
N GLY A 398 6.05 -11.03 18.54
CA GLY A 398 5.76 -10.30 19.78
C GLY A 398 6.98 -9.71 20.50
N LYS A 399 8.21 -10.02 20.06
CA LYS A 399 9.43 -9.36 20.54
C LYS A 399 9.89 -8.29 19.54
N ILE A 400 10.31 -7.13 20.05
CA ILE A 400 10.75 -5.98 19.24
C ILE A 400 12.28 -5.94 19.23
N ASP A 401 12.89 -5.89 18.05
CA ASP A 401 14.34 -5.68 17.89
C ASP A 401 14.73 -4.21 18.13
N LYS A 402 16.03 -3.95 18.35
CA LYS A 402 16.55 -2.58 18.58
C LYS A 402 16.09 -1.58 17.51
N ILE A 403 16.04 -2.00 16.25
CA ILE A 403 15.60 -1.15 15.14
C ILE A 403 14.11 -0.76 15.25
N GLY A 404 13.27 -1.64 15.80
CA GLY A 404 11.86 -1.33 16.07
C GLY A 404 11.70 -0.26 17.15
N TYR A 405 12.52 -0.29 18.21
CA TYR A 405 12.55 0.79 19.19
C TYR A 405 13.02 2.12 18.59
N ALA A 406 14.00 2.09 17.68
CA ALA A 406 14.44 3.30 16.99
C ALA A 406 13.32 3.93 16.14
N LEU A 407 12.50 3.12 15.48
CA LEU A 407 11.31 3.61 14.74
C LEU A 407 10.28 4.26 15.67
N LEU A 408 10.00 3.66 16.83
CA LEU A 408 9.08 4.24 17.81
C LEU A 408 9.59 5.59 18.32
N ILE A 409 10.88 5.69 18.63
CA ILE A 409 11.50 6.96 19.04
C ILE A 409 11.39 7.99 17.92
N PHE A 410 11.70 7.60 16.68
CA PHE A 410 11.60 8.48 15.52
C PHE A 410 10.16 9.00 15.31
N PHE A 411 9.17 8.12 15.41
CA PHE A 411 7.76 8.51 15.35
C PHE A 411 7.39 9.52 16.45
N VAL A 412 7.79 9.27 17.71
CA VAL A 412 7.53 10.20 18.81
C VAL A 412 8.21 11.54 18.58
N VAL A 413 9.48 11.55 18.14
CA VAL A 413 10.21 12.78 17.83
C VAL A 413 9.52 13.57 16.71
N GLN A 414 9.04 12.90 15.67
CA GLN A 414 8.26 13.54 14.60
C GLN A 414 6.98 14.17 15.14
N CYS A 415 6.21 13.45 15.97
CA CYS A 415 5.00 14.01 16.57
C CYS A 415 5.30 15.23 17.43
N VAL A 416 6.39 15.19 18.21
CA VAL A 416 6.81 16.33 19.03
C VAL A 416 7.15 17.53 18.16
N ILE A 417 7.96 17.35 17.11
CA ILE A 417 8.32 18.44 16.18
C ILE A 417 7.08 19.03 15.52
N LEU A 418 6.19 18.18 14.98
CA LEU A 418 4.98 18.61 14.26
C LEU A 418 3.90 19.22 15.18
N ALA A 419 3.97 18.98 16.49
CA ALA A 419 3.08 19.62 17.46
C ALA A 419 3.50 21.05 17.81
N PHE A 420 4.73 21.46 17.46
CA PHE A 420 5.25 22.81 17.68
C PHE A 420 5.19 23.70 16.42
N ILE A 421 4.72 23.16 15.30
CA ILE A 421 4.37 23.90 14.08
C ILE A 421 2.91 24.32 14.20
#